data_AF-A0A0W8JDQ4-F1
#
_entry.id   AF-A0A0W8JDQ4-F1
#
_cell.length_a   1.000
_cell.length_b   1.000
_cell.length_c   1.000
_cell.angle_alpha   90.00
_cell.angle_beta   90.00
_cell.angle_gamma   90.00
#
_symmetry.space_group_name_H-M   'P 1'
#
loop_
_entity.id
_entity.type
_entity.pdbx_description
1 polymer ?
#
loop_
_entity_poly.entity_id
_entity_poly.type
_entity_poly.pdbx_seq_one_letter_code
_entity_poly.pdbx_strand_id
1 'polypeptide(L)'
;MFDSFFPRPKLFFLSFVIWALFCVICWYTGVRELGADLSLGYLVGIGFPQPLLVDAAPAVQAAFQQALESATNAWLYQYMFVCYALFIGVWLKFGDQKWARWSVVGSGLIVFITWFQVEVSVMINEWYGNFYNLIQKALTNPNSITLGEFYGELTTVAVILLIAIMVAVCNHFFVSHYVFRWRTAMTDYYTARWQQVRHIEGASQRIQEDTMRFASIMESLGVNLLNAVMTLIAFLPILWGLSGYVKTLPLIGEVSQGLVFVAIIWSIIGTVLLAAAGVKLPGLEFKNQRVEAAYRKELVYGEDHEHRAAPQTLKELFSDVRHNYFRLYKHYVYFNIVRYGYLQVGTFIPIIALAPSIVAGAFTLGVMQRIINAFGQVESSFQYLVNSWTTIVELLSIYKRLKAFEDEADGLQNIPLIENPAEN
;
A
#
# COMPACT_ATOMS: atom_id res chain seq x y z
N MET A 1 7.06 -17.03 14.38
CA MET A 1 6.09 -16.89 13.26
C MET A 1 6.78 -16.78 11.91
N PHE A 2 7.55 -15.71 11.66
CA PHE A 2 8.21 -15.49 10.37
C PHE A 2 9.28 -16.54 10.02
N ASP A 3 9.92 -17.15 11.01
CA ASP A 3 10.94 -18.20 10.82
C ASP A 3 10.38 -19.45 10.12
N SER A 4 9.05 -19.64 10.15
CA SER A 4 8.40 -20.74 9.42
C SER A 4 8.53 -20.61 7.90
N PHE A 5 8.57 -19.37 7.38
CA PHE A 5 8.46 -19.10 5.94
C PHE A 5 9.61 -18.29 5.35
N PHE A 6 10.25 -17.39 6.10
CA PHE A 6 11.39 -16.59 5.65
C PHE A 6 12.73 -17.10 6.21
N PRO A 7 13.82 -17.05 5.42
CA PRO A 7 15.13 -17.47 5.89
C PRO A 7 15.69 -16.39 6.81
N ARG A 8 15.91 -16.72 8.10
CA ARG A 8 16.47 -15.79 9.10
C ARG A 8 15.83 -14.39 9.01
N PRO A 9 14.53 -14.24 9.30
CA PRO A 9 13.71 -13.08 8.95
C PRO A 9 14.32 -11.73 9.34
N LYS A 10 14.86 -11.61 10.57
CA LYS A 10 15.49 -10.37 11.05
C LYS A 10 16.64 -9.91 10.15
N LEU A 11 17.50 -10.85 9.73
CA LEU A 11 18.63 -10.56 8.84
C LEU A 11 18.13 -10.32 7.41
N PHE A 12 17.15 -11.09 6.94
CA PHE A 12 16.56 -10.91 5.61
C PHE A 12 16.01 -9.50 5.42
N PHE A 13 15.08 -9.07 6.27
CA PHE A 13 14.45 -7.76 6.14
C PHE A 13 15.43 -6.60 6.41
N LEU A 14 16.31 -6.73 7.40
CA LEU A 14 17.34 -5.70 7.65
C LEU A 14 18.29 -5.55 6.47
N SER A 15 18.77 -6.68 5.91
CA SER A 15 19.66 -6.66 4.74
C SER A 15 18.96 -6.09 3.51
N PHE A 16 17.66 -6.33 3.33
CA PHE A 16 16.88 -5.74 2.23
C PHE A 16 16.87 -4.22 2.33
N VAL A 17 16.58 -3.65 3.50
CA VAL A 17 16.54 -2.19 3.71
C VAL A 17 17.93 -1.58 3.47
N ILE A 18 18.98 -2.19 4.04
CA ILE A 18 20.36 -1.72 3.86
C ILE A 18 20.78 -1.81 2.38
N TRP A 19 20.47 -2.93 1.72
CA TRP A 19 20.78 -3.15 0.31
C TRP A 19 20.06 -2.16 -0.61
N ALA A 20 18.76 -1.92 -0.37
CA ALA A 20 17.98 -0.95 -1.12
C ALA A 20 18.57 0.46 -0.98
N LEU A 21 18.90 0.88 0.25
CA LEU A 21 19.52 2.18 0.52
C LEU A 21 20.91 2.28 -0.13
N PHE A 22 21.72 1.23 -0.05
CA PHE A 22 23.00 1.16 -0.75
C PHE A 22 22.84 1.31 -2.27
N CYS A 23 21.88 0.60 -2.87
CA CYS A 23 21.63 0.68 -4.31
C CYS A 23 21.22 2.10 -4.74
N VAL A 24 20.40 2.78 -3.95
CA VAL A 24 20.00 4.17 -4.19
C VAL A 24 21.21 5.11 -4.08
N ILE A 25 22.04 4.97 -3.04
CA ILE A 25 23.24 5.79 -2.90
C ILE A 25 24.17 5.59 -4.10
N CYS A 26 24.49 4.34 -4.45
CA CYS A 26 25.35 4.03 -5.60
C CYS A 26 24.82 4.60 -6.92
N TRP A 27 23.50 4.60 -7.11
CA TRP A 27 22.87 5.23 -8.27
C TRP A 27 23.23 6.72 -8.36
N TYR A 28 23.04 7.46 -7.28
CA TYR A 28 23.25 8.91 -7.25
C TYR A 28 24.72 9.34 -7.08
N THR A 29 25.62 8.46 -6.64
CA THR A 29 27.05 8.81 -6.44
C THR A 29 27.97 8.47 -7.62
N GLY A 30 27.52 7.66 -8.58
CA GLY A 30 28.33 7.40 -9.77
C GLY A 30 27.78 6.39 -10.78
N VAL A 31 26.90 5.46 -10.37
CA VAL A 31 26.37 4.43 -11.30
C VAL A 31 25.53 5.06 -12.42
N ARG A 32 24.84 6.18 -12.14
CA ARG A 32 24.08 6.90 -13.16
C ARG A 32 24.96 7.32 -14.37
N GLU A 33 26.20 7.75 -14.13
CA GLU A 33 27.11 8.22 -15.17
C GLU A 33 27.67 7.08 -16.04
N LEU A 34 27.79 5.88 -15.47
CA LEU A 34 28.23 4.68 -16.18
C LEU A 34 27.23 4.19 -17.25
N GLY A 35 26.02 4.75 -17.30
CA GLY A 35 24.99 4.36 -18.24
C GLY A 35 25.39 4.51 -19.69
N ALA A 36 26.20 5.53 -20.03
CA ALA A 36 26.65 5.77 -21.39
C ALA A 36 27.46 4.59 -21.97
N ASP A 37 28.21 3.89 -21.11
CA ASP A 37 29.09 2.79 -21.52
C ASP A 37 28.48 1.40 -21.30
N LEU A 38 27.67 1.23 -20.25
CA LEU A 38 27.19 -0.09 -19.79
C LEU A 38 25.71 -0.37 -20.07
N SER A 39 24.93 0.63 -20.46
CA SER A 39 23.53 0.43 -20.77
C SER A 39 23.38 -0.47 -21.99
N LEU A 40 22.53 -1.50 -21.87
CA LEU A 40 22.12 -2.36 -22.97
C LEU A 40 20.94 -1.76 -23.75
N GLY A 41 20.47 -0.56 -23.38
CA GLY A 41 19.37 0.13 -24.05
C GLY A 41 19.61 0.36 -25.55
N TYR A 42 20.88 0.46 -25.99
CA TYR A 42 21.21 0.58 -27.41
C TYR A 42 20.71 -0.59 -28.26
N LEU A 43 20.60 -1.80 -27.68
CA LEU A 43 20.10 -2.99 -28.40
C LEU A 43 18.64 -2.85 -28.81
N VAL A 44 17.88 -2.00 -28.12
CA VAL A 44 16.44 -1.79 -28.33
C VAL A 44 16.17 -0.37 -28.85
N GLY A 45 17.21 0.35 -29.29
CA GLY A 45 17.10 1.70 -29.85
C GLY A 45 16.99 2.83 -28.81
N ILE A 46 17.23 2.56 -27.54
CA ILE A 46 17.18 3.53 -26.43
C ILE A 46 18.60 3.78 -25.90
N GLY A 47 19.50 4.17 -26.79
CA GLY A 47 20.89 4.51 -26.46
C GLY A 47 21.03 5.94 -25.94
N PHE A 48 22.12 6.22 -25.22
CA PHE A 48 22.44 7.58 -24.79
C PHE A 48 22.70 8.48 -26.02
N PRO A 49 22.01 9.63 -26.13
CA PRO A 49 22.17 10.51 -27.27
C PRO A 49 23.54 11.19 -27.28
N GLN A 50 24.06 11.50 -28.47
CA GLN A 50 25.33 12.23 -28.60
C GLN A 50 25.19 13.68 -28.10
N PRO A 51 26.25 14.26 -27.50
CA PRO A 51 26.23 15.63 -27.01
C PRO A 51 25.78 16.62 -28.09
N LEU A 52 24.91 17.56 -27.71
CA LEU A 52 24.45 18.60 -28.61
C LEU A 52 25.60 19.49 -29.08
N LEU A 53 25.58 19.89 -30.35
CA LEU A 53 26.39 20.99 -30.86
C LEU A 53 25.95 22.30 -30.19
N VAL A 54 26.91 23.19 -29.93
CA VAL A 54 26.65 24.52 -29.35
C VAL A 54 25.62 25.24 -30.24
N ASP A 55 24.56 25.80 -29.64
CA ASP A 55 23.45 26.52 -30.28
C ASP A 55 22.35 25.70 -30.99
N ALA A 56 22.09 24.46 -30.54
CA ALA A 56 20.96 23.68 -31.02
C ALA A 56 19.60 24.36 -30.76
N ALA A 57 18.69 24.29 -31.74
CA ALA A 57 17.34 24.85 -31.62
C ALA A 57 16.56 24.26 -30.42
N PRO A 58 15.63 25.01 -29.79
CA PRO A 58 14.90 24.56 -28.60
C PRO A 58 14.18 23.21 -28.77
N ALA A 59 13.66 22.92 -29.97
CA ALA A 59 13.04 21.63 -30.28
C ALA A 59 14.03 20.46 -30.24
N VAL A 60 15.26 20.69 -30.72
CA VAL A 60 16.34 19.70 -30.70
C VAL A 60 16.85 19.49 -29.27
N GLN A 61 16.91 20.55 -28.47
CA GLN A 61 17.22 20.45 -27.03
C GLN A 61 16.17 19.63 -26.29
N ALA A 62 14.87 19.86 -26.53
CA ALA A 62 13.79 19.09 -25.91
C ALA A 62 13.83 17.61 -26.31
N ALA A 63 14.05 17.32 -27.60
CA ALA A 63 14.18 15.95 -28.09
C ALA A 63 15.41 15.23 -27.50
N PHE A 64 16.53 15.94 -27.35
CA PHE A 64 17.72 15.41 -26.68
C PHE A 64 17.45 15.08 -25.20
N GLN A 65 16.79 15.98 -24.46
CA GLN A 65 16.44 15.72 -23.05
C GLN A 65 15.52 14.51 -22.92
N GLN A 66 14.50 14.40 -23.77
CA GLN A 66 13.60 13.24 -23.78
C GLN A 66 14.33 11.92 -24.07
N ALA A 67 15.26 11.93 -25.04
CA ALA A 67 16.08 10.77 -25.37
C ALA A 67 17.03 10.40 -24.22
N LEU A 68 17.64 11.41 -23.57
CA LEU A 68 18.52 11.23 -22.43
C LEU A 68 17.78 10.65 -21.22
N GLU A 69 16.58 11.16 -20.91
CA GLU A 69 15.72 10.63 -19.85
C GLU A 69 15.32 9.18 -20.14
N SER A 70 14.91 8.88 -21.37
CA SER A 70 14.54 7.52 -21.78
C SER A 70 15.72 6.54 -21.64
N ALA A 71 16.92 6.93 -22.09
CA ALA A 71 18.13 6.14 -21.94
C ALA A 71 18.54 5.95 -20.47
N THR A 72 18.41 7.02 -19.67
CA THR A 72 18.68 6.98 -18.22
C THR A 72 17.72 6.04 -17.50
N ASN A 73 16.43 6.06 -17.85
CA ASN A 73 15.42 5.17 -17.29
C ASN A 73 15.66 3.71 -17.67
N ALA A 74 15.99 3.45 -18.95
CA ALA A 74 16.37 2.10 -19.39
C ALA A 74 17.59 1.58 -18.61
N TRP A 75 18.60 2.43 -18.39
CA TRP A 75 19.77 2.09 -17.58
C TRP A 75 19.40 1.84 -16.10
N LEU A 76 18.54 2.68 -15.52
CA LEU A 76 18.04 2.50 -14.16
C LEU A 76 17.37 1.14 -13.99
N TYR A 77 16.52 0.72 -14.94
CA TYR A 77 15.85 -0.57 -14.88
C TYR A 77 16.80 -1.74 -15.02
N GLN A 78 17.80 -1.65 -15.89
CA GLN A 78 18.85 -2.66 -15.98
C GLN A 78 19.64 -2.78 -14.66
N TYR A 79 20.04 -1.64 -14.10
CA TYR A 79 20.74 -1.60 -12.82
C TYR A 79 19.90 -2.20 -11.69
N MET A 80 18.64 -1.78 -11.56
CA MET A 80 17.70 -2.31 -10.58
C MET A 80 17.54 -3.82 -10.76
N PHE A 81 17.33 -4.31 -11.98
CA PHE A 81 17.20 -5.74 -12.26
C PHE A 81 18.41 -6.53 -11.76
N VAL A 82 19.63 -6.05 -12.01
CA VAL A 82 20.86 -6.68 -11.53
C VAL A 82 20.92 -6.66 -9.99
N CYS A 83 20.64 -5.52 -9.35
CA CYS A 83 20.62 -5.42 -7.89
C CYS A 83 19.59 -6.35 -7.23
N TYR A 84 18.40 -6.48 -7.83
CA TYR A 84 17.36 -7.42 -7.40
C TYR A 84 17.82 -8.87 -7.56
N ALA A 85 18.35 -9.23 -8.73
CA ALA A 85 18.82 -10.57 -9.03
C ALA A 85 19.97 -11.00 -8.10
N LEU A 86 20.90 -10.09 -7.79
CA LEU A 86 21.98 -10.32 -6.84
C LEU A 86 21.44 -10.57 -5.44
N PHE A 87 20.54 -9.72 -4.94
CA PHE A 87 19.96 -9.89 -3.60
C PHE A 87 19.22 -11.22 -3.46
N ILE A 88 18.38 -11.56 -4.45
CA ILE A 88 17.64 -12.82 -4.49
C ILE A 88 18.61 -14.00 -4.57
N GLY A 89 19.63 -13.93 -5.43
CA GLY A 89 20.62 -14.99 -5.62
C GLY A 89 21.42 -15.30 -4.35
N VAL A 90 21.82 -14.25 -3.61
CA VAL A 90 22.48 -14.39 -2.30
C VAL A 90 21.55 -15.10 -1.32
N TRP A 91 20.31 -14.64 -1.16
CA TRP A 91 19.40 -15.22 -0.18
C TRP A 91 18.88 -16.62 -0.56
N LEU A 92 18.83 -16.97 -1.84
CA LEU A 92 18.55 -18.35 -2.26
C LEU A 92 19.71 -19.30 -1.91
N LYS A 93 20.95 -18.81 -1.90
CA LYS A 93 22.13 -19.62 -1.55
C LYS A 93 22.34 -19.73 -0.04
N PHE A 94 22.10 -18.65 0.71
CA PHE A 94 22.34 -18.58 2.16
C PHE A 94 21.11 -18.91 3.01
N GLY A 95 19.90 -18.78 2.44
CA GLY A 95 18.65 -19.08 3.11
C GLY A 95 18.37 -20.58 3.10
N ASP A 96 19.00 -21.31 4.02
CA ASP A 96 18.73 -22.74 4.24
C ASP A 96 17.31 -22.94 4.82
N GLN A 97 16.32 -22.88 3.93
CA GLN A 97 14.91 -23.02 4.28
C GLN A 97 14.13 -23.65 3.12
N LYS A 98 13.28 -24.63 3.45
CA LYS A 98 12.38 -25.32 2.50
C LYS A 98 11.58 -24.36 1.60
N TRP A 99 11.17 -23.21 2.15
CA TRP A 99 10.32 -22.23 1.49
C TRP A 99 11.07 -21.06 0.85
N ALA A 100 12.41 -21.04 0.85
CA ALA A 100 13.22 -19.91 0.38
C ALA A 100 12.87 -19.46 -1.05
N ARG A 101 12.53 -20.38 -1.96
CA ARG A 101 12.10 -20.02 -3.32
C ARG A 101 10.81 -19.18 -3.32
N TRP A 102 9.84 -19.54 -2.48
CA TRP A 102 8.60 -18.79 -2.38
C TRP A 102 8.77 -17.50 -1.59
N SER A 103 9.44 -17.54 -0.43
CA SER A 103 9.60 -16.35 0.40
C SER A 103 10.52 -15.31 -0.21
N VAL A 104 11.66 -15.69 -0.80
CA VAL A 104 12.62 -14.74 -1.37
C VAL A 104 12.20 -14.31 -2.78
N VAL A 105 12.05 -15.26 -3.71
CA VAL A 105 11.70 -14.92 -5.12
C VAL A 105 10.28 -14.40 -5.20
N GLY A 106 9.35 -14.98 -4.44
CA GLY A 106 7.96 -14.52 -4.43
C GLY A 106 7.79 -13.13 -3.84
N SER A 107 8.49 -12.80 -2.74
CA SER A 107 8.51 -11.41 -2.25
C SER A 107 9.13 -10.47 -3.28
N GLY A 108 10.23 -10.87 -3.93
CA GLY A 108 10.85 -10.08 -5.00
C GLY A 108 9.90 -9.81 -6.17
N LEU A 109 9.14 -10.82 -6.59
CA LEU A 109 8.13 -10.69 -7.64
C LEU A 109 6.99 -9.75 -7.22
N ILE A 110 6.49 -9.88 -5.99
CA ILE A 110 5.45 -8.99 -5.45
C ILE A 110 5.95 -7.55 -5.45
N VAL A 111 7.16 -7.29 -4.94
CA VAL A 111 7.77 -5.95 -4.92
C VAL A 111 7.91 -5.38 -6.33
N PHE A 112 8.37 -6.19 -7.29
CA PHE A 112 8.48 -5.78 -8.70
C PHE A 112 7.12 -5.44 -9.31
N ILE A 113 6.09 -6.25 -9.06
CA ILE A 113 4.75 -6.00 -9.58
C ILE A 113 4.14 -4.74 -8.94
N THR A 114 4.33 -4.53 -7.64
CA THR A 114 3.88 -3.31 -6.97
C THR A 114 4.53 -2.07 -7.57
N TRP A 115 5.85 -2.12 -7.84
CA TRP A 115 6.54 -1.05 -8.56
C TRP A 115 5.95 -0.83 -9.96
N PHE A 116 5.74 -1.90 -10.73
CA PHE A 116 5.12 -1.81 -12.07
C PHE A 116 3.73 -1.14 -12.02
N GLN A 117 2.91 -1.43 -11.01
CA GLN A 117 1.60 -0.79 -10.84
C GLN A 117 1.70 0.72 -10.56
N VAL A 118 2.74 1.15 -9.82
CA VAL A 118 3.02 2.57 -9.60
C VAL A 118 3.43 3.24 -10.91
N GLU A 119 4.28 2.60 -11.72
CA GLU A 119 4.64 3.14 -13.05
C GLU A 119 3.44 3.25 -13.99
N VAL A 120 2.54 2.25 -13.99
CA VAL A 120 1.26 2.35 -14.72
C VAL A 120 0.47 3.59 -14.26
N SER A 121 0.46 3.88 -12.96
CA SER A 121 -0.22 5.06 -12.42
C SER A 121 0.43 6.36 -12.90
N VAL A 122 1.77 6.39 -13.01
CA VAL A 122 2.51 7.53 -13.58
C VAL A 122 2.19 7.71 -15.07
N MET A 123 2.15 6.62 -15.85
CA MET A 123 1.77 6.66 -17.27
C MET A 123 0.34 7.17 -17.46
N ILE A 124 -0.60 6.74 -16.62
CA ILE A 124 -1.98 7.23 -16.63
C ILE A 124 -2.04 8.72 -16.25
N ASN A 125 -1.21 9.18 -15.31
CA ASN A 125 -1.11 10.60 -14.98
C ASN A 125 -0.68 11.42 -16.20
N GLU A 126 0.39 11.01 -16.89
CA GLU A 126 0.84 11.69 -18.10
C GLU A 126 -0.24 11.67 -19.20
N TRP A 127 -0.89 10.53 -19.39
CA TRP A 127 -2.00 10.39 -20.32
C TRP A 127 -3.16 11.36 -20.02
N TYR A 128 -3.55 11.55 -18.75
CA TYR A 128 -4.54 12.57 -18.39
C TYR A 128 -4.12 13.96 -18.87
N GLY A 129 -2.84 14.31 -18.78
CA GLY A 129 -2.33 15.56 -19.32
C GLY A 129 -2.58 15.71 -20.81
N ASN A 130 -2.16 14.71 -21.59
CA ASN A 130 -2.26 14.74 -23.06
C ASN A 130 -3.73 14.74 -23.50
N PHE A 131 -4.54 13.84 -22.95
CA PHE A 131 -5.94 13.71 -23.29
C PHE A 131 -6.73 14.99 -22.99
N TYR A 132 -6.59 15.56 -21.78
CA TYR A 132 -7.35 16.76 -21.44
C TYR A 132 -6.85 18.03 -22.13
N ASN A 133 -5.57 18.11 -22.52
CA ASN A 133 -5.09 19.15 -23.43
C ASN A 133 -5.74 19.04 -24.81
N LEU A 134 -5.87 17.81 -25.33
CA LEU A 134 -6.55 17.54 -26.60
C LEU A 134 -8.04 17.92 -26.52
N ILE A 135 -8.73 17.59 -25.42
CA ILE A 135 -10.11 18.05 -25.16
C ILE A 135 -10.20 19.57 -25.14
N GLN A 136 -9.32 20.25 -24.40
CA GLN A 136 -9.32 21.71 -24.31
C GLN A 136 -9.15 22.34 -25.70
N LYS A 137 -8.23 21.82 -26.52
CA LYS A 137 -8.01 22.28 -27.90
C LYS A 137 -9.27 22.14 -28.75
N ALA A 138 -9.91 20.97 -28.70
CA ALA A 138 -11.13 20.66 -29.44
C ALA A 138 -12.31 21.57 -29.08
N LEU A 139 -12.49 21.84 -27.78
CA LEU A 139 -13.59 22.68 -27.27
C LEU A 139 -13.35 24.18 -27.49
N THR A 140 -12.08 24.59 -27.57
CA THR A 140 -11.72 26.00 -27.81
C THR A 140 -11.85 26.36 -29.29
N ASN A 141 -11.40 25.47 -30.17
CA ASN A 141 -11.39 25.68 -31.62
C ASN A 141 -12.06 24.48 -32.32
N PRO A 142 -13.29 24.64 -32.86
CA PRO A 142 -13.96 23.57 -33.59
C PRO A 142 -13.09 23.03 -34.74
N ASN A 143 -13.09 21.72 -34.95
CA ASN A 143 -12.30 21.01 -35.99
C ASN A 143 -10.77 21.20 -35.89
N SER A 144 -10.23 21.63 -34.74
CA SER A 144 -8.78 21.76 -34.52
C SER A 144 -8.06 20.44 -34.22
N ILE A 145 -8.81 19.37 -34.04
CA ILE A 145 -8.34 18.00 -33.86
C ILE A 145 -9.10 17.06 -34.81
N THR A 146 -8.47 15.94 -35.13
CA THR A 146 -9.07 14.86 -35.90
C THR A 146 -9.68 13.81 -34.97
N LEU A 147 -10.68 13.06 -35.47
CA LEU A 147 -11.18 11.88 -34.77
C LEU A 147 -10.08 10.83 -34.53
N GLY A 148 -9.10 10.76 -35.44
CA GLY A 148 -7.94 9.87 -35.31
C GLY A 148 -7.08 10.19 -34.08
N GLU A 149 -6.78 11.46 -33.83
CA GLU A 149 -6.03 11.88 -32.62
C GLU A 149 -6.81 11.54 -31.34
N PHE A 150 -8.12 11.80 -31.32
CA PHE A 150 -8.98 11.48 -30.16
C PHE A 150 -9.05 9.98 -29.86
N TYR A 151 -9.34 9.15 -30.87
CA TYR A 151 -9.36 7.69 -30.69
C TYR A 151 -7.96 7.12 -30.46
N GLY A 152 -6.92 7.79 -30.94
CA GLY A 152 -5.52 7.47 -30.65
C GLY A 152 -5.24 7.49 -29.16
N GLU A 153 -5.60 8.59 -28.48
CA GLU A 153 -5.44 8.70 -27.01
C GLU A 153 -6.26 7.63 -26.26
N LEU A 154 -7.49 7.35 -26.69
CA LEU A 154 -8.30 6.28 -26.09
C LEU A 154 -7.68 4.89 -26.29
N THR A 155 -7.05 4.66 -27.44
CA THR A 155 -6.35 3.41 -27.74
C THR A 155 -5.11 3.27 -26.87
N THR A 156 -4.34 4.35 -26.68
CA THR A 156 -3.17 4.38 -25.80
C THR A 156 -3.53 3.95 -24.38
N VAL A 157 -4.55 4.58 -23.78
CA VAL A 157 -4.96 4.20 -22.41
C VAL A 157 -5.56 2.81 -22.36
N ALA A 158 -6.29 2.37 -23.38
CA ALA A 158 -6.82 1.00 -23.44
C ALA A 158 -5.70 -0.05 -23.41
N VAL A 159 -4.61 0.17 -24.15
CA VAL A 159 -3.44 -0.73 -24.14
C VAL A 159 -2.77 -0.75 -22.77
N ILE A 160 -2.54 0.42 -22.16
CA ILE A 160 -1.96 0.53 -20.81
C ILE A 160 -2.81 -0.24 -19.81
N LEU A 161 -4.13 -0.01 -19.80
CA LEU A 161 -5.07 -0.67 -18.88
C LEU A 161 -5.16 -2.17 -19.12
N LEU A 162 -5.16 -2.64 -20.38
CA LEU A 162 -5.20 -4.07 -20.68
C LEU A 162 -3.99 -4.81 -20.09
N ILE A 163 -2.79 -4.26 -20.27
CA ILE A 163 -1.56 -4.82 -19.70
C ILE A 163 -1.63 -4.78 -18.17
N ALA A 164 -2.04 -3.64 -17.59
CA ALA A 164 -2.17 -3.49 -16.15
C ALA A 164 -3.15 -4.50 -15.53
N ILE A 165 -4.31 -4.72 -16.17
CA ILE A 165 -5.31 -5.69 -15.74
C ILE A 165 -4.76 -7.10 -15.81
N MET A 166 -4.09 -7.48 -16.91
CA MET A 166 -3.49 -8.80 -17.05
C MET A 166 -2.47 -9.07 -15.94
N VAL A 167 -1.56 -8.12 -15.70
CA VAL A 167 -0.56 -8.22 -14.63
C VAL A 167 -1.24 -8.28 -13.26
N ALA A 168 -2.26 -7.47 -13.00
CA ALA A 168 -2.99 -7.47 -11.74
C ALA A 168 -3.70 -8.82 -11.46
N VAL A 169 -4.34 -9.42 -12.47
CA VAL A 169 -4.99 -10.73 -12.34
C VAL A 169 -3.97 -11.82 -12.05
N CYS A 170 -2.86 -11.86 -12.80
CA CYS A 170 -1.77 -12.80 -12.54
C CYS A 170 -1.16 -12.61 -11.15
N ASN A 171 -0.98 -11.36 -10.70
CA ASN A 171 -0.47 -11.05 -9.38
C ASN A 171 -1.42 -11.51 -8.28
N HIS A 172 -2.73 -11.25 -8.40
CA HIS A 172 -3.70 -11.68 -7.42
C HIS A 172 -3.73 -13.21 -7.27
N PHE A 173 -3.63 -13.93 -8.40
CA PHE A 173 -3.49 -15.38 -8.39
C PHE A 173 -2.19 -15.82 -7.71
N PHE A 174 -1.07 -15.17 -8.03
CA PHE A 174 0.24 -15.47 -7.42
C PHE A 174 0.25 -15.21 -5.91
N VAL A 175 -0.25 -14.06 -5.46
CA VAL A 175 -0.37 -13.68 -4.05
C VAL A 175 -1.23 -14.70 -3.29
N SER A 176 -2.34 -15.15 -3.88
CA SER A 176 -3.17 -16.20 -3.27
C SER A 176 -2.38 -17.49 -3.02
N HIS A 177 -1.52 -17.89 -3.96
CA HIS A 177 -0.63 -19.04 -3.80
C HIS A 177 0.46 -18.77 -2.76
N TYR A 178 1.06 -17.59 -2.79
CA TYR A 178 2.10 -17.16 -1.87
C TYR A 178 1.60 -17.21 -0.42
N VAL A 179 0.44 -16.61 -0.14
CA VAL A 179 -0.21 -16.63 1.19
C VAL A 179 -0.56 -18.06 1.61
N PHE A 180 -1.05 -18.89 0.68
CA PHE A 180 -1.33 -20.29 0.99
C PHE A 180 -0.05 -21.08 1.36
N ARG A 181 1.06 -20.86 0.64
CA ARG A 181 2.35 -21.50 0.99
C ARG A 181 2.88 -21.03 2.34
N TRP A 182 2.73 -19.74 2.65
CA TRP A 182 3.09 -19.22 3.96
C TRP A 182 2.21 -19.85 5.05
N ARG A 183 0.90 -19.94 4.84
CA ARG A 183 0.00 -20.67 5.74
C ARG A 183 0.45 -22.12 5.93
N THR A 184 0.75 -22.86 4.85
CA THR A 184 1.25 -24.25 4.94
C THR A 184 2.51 -24.31 5.80
N ALA A 185 3.46 -23.39 5.60
CA ALA A 185 4.69 -23.34 6.36
C ALA A 185 4.44 -23.12 7.87
N MET A 186 3.52 -22.21 8.22
CA MET A 186 3.12 -21.97 9.60
C MET A 186 2.41 -23.18 10.20
N THR A 187 1.47 -23.79 9.47
CA THR A 187 0.76 -24.99 9.92
C THR A 187 1.74 -26.13 10.17
N ASP A 188 2.64 -26.44 9.23
CA ASP A 188 3.68 -27.47 9.40
C ASP A 188 4.55 -27.18 10.65
N TYR A 189 4.95 -25.92 10.84
CA TYR A 189 5.79 -25.49 11.96
C TYR A 189 5.12 -25.70 13.33
N TYR A 190 3.83 -25.38 13.46
CA TYR A 190 3.11 -25.53 14.73
C TYR A 190 2.62 -26.97 14.96
N THR A 191 2.21 -27.68 13.91
CA THR A 191 1.80 -29.10 14.03
C THR A 191 2.99 -29.99 14.40
N ALA A 192 4.20 -29.67 13.95
CA ALA A 192 5.42 -30.35 14.42
C ALA A 192 5.64 -30.21 15.94
N ARG A 193 5.07 -29.16 16.55
CA ARG A 193 5.11 -28.87 17.99
C ARG A 193 3.80 -29.22 18.70
N TRP A 194 2.96 -30.05 18.09
CA TRP A 194 1.62 -30.33 18.59
C TRP A 194 1.62 -30.85 20.04
N GLN A 195 2.56 -31.73 20.40
CA GLN A 195 2.60 -32.28 21.76
C GLN A 195 2.92 -31.21 22.82
N GLN A 196 3.67 -30.16 22.47
CA GLN A 196 3.99 -29.06 23.37
C GLN A 196 2.87 -28.03 23.52
N VAL A 197 1.88 -28.02 22.62
CA VAL A 197 0.88 -26.92 22.57
C VAL A 197 -0.56 -27.41 22.63
N ARG A 198 -0.81 -28.71 22.51
CA ARG A 198 -2.15 -29.31 22.50
C ARG A 198 -2.95 -29.10 23.78
N HIS A 199 -2.29 -28.80 24.90
CA HIS A 199 -2.94 -28.49 26.17
C HIS A 199 -3.46 -27.06 26.24
N ILE A 200 -3.06 -26.19 25.31
CA ILE A 200 -3.52 -24.82 25.24
C ILE A 200 -4.97 -24.81 24.71
N GLU A 201 -5.86 -24.13 25.41
CA GLU A 201 -7.24 -23.96 24.97
C GLU A 201 -7.29 -23.32 23.56
N GLY A 202 -8.04 -23.97 22.66
CA GLY A 202 -8.17 -23.53 21.27
C GLY A 202 -6.91 -23.74 20.42
N ALA A 203 -5.98 -24.61 20.80
CA ALA A 203 -4.75 -24.88 20.03
C ALA A 203 -5.03 -25.23 18.56
N SER A 204 -6.03 -26.06 18.28
CA SER A 204 -6.45 -26.40 16.91
C SER A 204 -6.93 -25.17 16.14
N GLN A 205 -7.75 -24.33 16.77
CA GLN A 205 -8.24 -23.08 16.18
C GLN A 205 -7.10 -22.11 15.87
N ARG A 206 -6.12 -21.96 16.79
CA ARG A 206 -4.95 -21.11 16.55
C ARG A 206 -4.14 -21.59 15.34
N ILE A 207 -3.88 -22.90 15.25
CA ILE A 207 -3.13 -23.46 14.12
C ILE A 207 -3.91 -23.29 12.80
N GLN A 208 -5.24 -23.41 12.82
CA GLN A 208 -6.06 -23.34 11.61
C GLN A 208 -6.39 -21.91 11.14
N GLU A 209 -6.92 -21.09 12.04
CA GLU A 209 -7.47 -19.76 11.76
C GLU A 209 -6.43 -18.65 11.92
N ASP A 210 -5.71 -18.62 13.05
CA ASP A 210 -4.77 -17.53 13.33
C ASP A 210 -3.58 -17.54 12.36
N THR A 211 -3.06 -18.71 11.97
CA THR A 211 -1.99 -18.81 10.97
C THR A 211 -2.42 -18.30 9.60
N MET A 212 -3.65 -18.62 9.18
CA MET A 212 -4.23 -18.16 7.92
C MET A 212 -4.39 -16.64 7.93
N ARG A 213 -5.04 -16.10 8.96
CA ARG A 213 -5.28 -14.67 9.07
C ARG A 213 -3.96 -13.89 9.19
N PHE A 214 -2.99 -14.41 9.95
CA PHE A 214 -1.68 -13.79 10.08
C PHE A 214 -0.98 -13.65 8.72
N ALA A 215 -0.90 -14.74 7.95
CA ALA A 215 -0.25 -14.71 6.63
C ALA A 215 -0.95 -13.75 5.66
N SER A 216 -2.29 -13.80 5.58
CA SER A 216 -3.07 -12.93 4.70
C SER A 216 -2.96 -11.45 5.09
N ILE A 217 -3.10 -11.14 6.38
CA ILE A 217 -3.04 -9.76 6.85
C ILE A 217 -1.62 -9.20 6.71
N MET A 218 -0.59 -10.03 6.97
CA MET A 218 0.78 -9.55 6.83
C MET A 218 1.21 -9.28 5.42
N GLU A 219 0.83 -10.14 4.50
CA GLU A 219 1.05 -9.90 3.09
C GLU A 219 0.34 -8.61 2.65
N SER A 220 -0.96 -8.48 2.93
CA SER A 220 -1.75 -7.32 2.53
C SER A 220 -1.22 -5.99 3.09
N LEU A 221 -0.95 -5.92 4.40
CA LEU A 221 -0.37 -4.72 5.01
C LEU A 221 1.02 -4.42 4.45
N GLY A 222 1.85 -5.44 4.24
CA GLY A 222 3.20 -5.28 3.68
C GLY A 222 3.17 -4.70 2.26
N VAL A 223 2.33 -5.26 1.39
CA VAL A 223 2.18 -4.81 0.00
C VAL A 223 1.55 -3.42 -0.09
N ASN A 224 0.53 -3.13 0.71
CA ASN A 224 -0.10 -1.82 0.73
C ASN A 224 0.85 -0.73 1.27
N LEU A 225 1.66 -1.05 2.28
CA LEU A 225 2.70 -0.13 2.77
C LEU A 225 3.76 0.13 1.68
N LEU A 226 4.23 -0.94 1.02
CA LEU A 226 5.20 -0.84 -0.07
C LEU A 226 4.64 0.03 -1.21
N ASN A 227 3.38 -0.20 -1.61
CA ASN A 227 2.70 0.60 -2.61
C ASN A 227 2.63 2.08 -2.20
N ALA A 228 2.20 2.40 -0.98
CA ALA A 228 2.13 3.78 -0.50
C ALA A 228 3.51 4.47 -0.54
N VAL A 229 4.57 3.79 -0.12
CA VAL A 229 5.94 4.34 -0.15
C VAL A 229 6.41 4.56 -1.58
N MET A 230 6.23 3.59 -2.48
CA MET A 230 6.62 3.70 -3.88
C MET A 230 5.83 4.79 -4.61
N THR A 231 4.53 4.88 -4.35
CA THR A 231 3.67 5.94 -4.88
C THR A 231 4.15 7.32 -4.42
N LEU A 232 4.55 7.49 -3.15
CA LEU A 232 5.16 8.75 -2.70
C LEU A 232 6.47 9.06 -3.42
N ILE A 233 7.35 8.06 -3.59
CA ILE A 233 8.62 8.23 -4.31
C ILE A 233 8.37 8.68 -5.76
N ALA A 234 7.37 8.13 -6.43
CA ALA A 234 7.04 8.47 -7.82
C ALA A 234 6.29 9.81 -7.94
N PHE A 235 5.28 10.05 -7.11
CA PHE A 235 4.37 11.18 -7.27
C PHE A 235 4.78 12.45 -6.53
N LEU A 236 5.63 12.39 -5.50
CA LEU A 236 6.14 13.61 -4.85
C LEU A 236 6.99 14.47 -5.82
N PRO A 237 7.96 13.92 -6.58
CA PRO A 237 8.70 14.70 -7.57
C PRO A 237 7.81 15.23 -8.69
N ILE A 238 6.85 14.43 -9.17
CA ILE A 238 5.88 14.85 -10.19
C ILE A 238 5.05 16.03 -9.68
N LEU A 239 4.46 15.90 -8.48
CA LEU A 239 3.67 16.96 -7.86
C LEU A 239 4.53 18.20 -7.59
N TRP A 240 5.77 18.04 -7.13
CA TRP A 240 6.72 19.13 -6.91
C TRP A 240 6.97 19.92 -8.21
N GLY A 241 7.28 19.23 -9.31
CA GLY A 241 7.48 19.84 -10.61
C GLY A 241 6.24 20.57 -11.13
N LEU A 242 5.08 19.91 -11.06
CA LEU A 242 3.81 20.49 -11.47
C LEU A 242 3.38 21.67 -10.58
N SER A 243 3.80 21.69 -9.31
CA SER A 243 3.54 22.82 -8.41
C SER A 243 4.23 24.11 -8.86
N GLY A 244 5.23 24.05 -9.74
CA GLY A 244 5.84 25.24 -10.35
C GLY A 244 4.87 26.10 -11.15
N TYR A 245 3.76 25.54 -11.63
CA TYR A 245 2.69 26.28 -12.30
C TYR A 245 1.77 27.05 -11.32
N VAL A 246 1.88 26.79 -10.01
CA VAL A 246 1.00 27.34 -8.98
C VAL A 246 1.82 28.22 -8.05
N LYS A 247 1.81 29.52 -8.33
CA LYS A 247 2.64 30.49 -7.59
C LYS A 247 1.99 30.99 -6.30
N THR A 248 0.66 31.00 -6.23
CA THR A 248 -0.11 31.57 -5.13
C THR A 248 -1.17 30.60 -4.61
N LEU A 249 -1.27 30.49 -3.28
CA LEU A 249 -2.34 29.78 -2.58
C LEU A 249 -3.40 30.79 -2.09
N PRO A 250 -4.70 30.46 -2.13
CA PRO A 250 -5.78 31.41 -1.83
C PRO A 250 -5.70 32.10 -0.46
N LEU A 251 -5.24 31.39 0.58
CA LEU A 251 -5.24 31.87 1.97
C LEU A 251 -3.85 32.27 2.48
N ILE A 252 -2.79 31.77 1.85
CA ILE A 252 -1.40 31.89 2.36
C ILE A 252 -0.60 32.90 1.52
N GLY A 253 -0.95 33.09 0.25
CA GLY A 253 -0.19 33.93 -0.68
C GLY A 253 0.87 33.13 -1.44
N GLU A 254 1.99 33.76 -1.79
CA GLU A 254 3.05 33.15 -2.59
C GLU A 254 3.80 32.06 -1.80
N VAL A 255 3.69 30.82 -2.27
CA VAL A 255 4.38 29.68 -1.65
C VAL A 255 4.96 28.82 -2.76
N SER A 256 6.29 28.76 -2.81
CA SER A 256 6.99 27.89 -3.74
C SER A 256 6.62 26.42 -3.46
N GLN A 257 6.19 25.70 -4.49
CA GLN A 257 5.74 24.30 -4.42
C GLN A 257 4.64 24.05 -3.38
N GLY A 258 3.72 25.00 -3.23
CA GLY A 258 2.65 24.98 -2.23
C GLY A 258 1.80 23.70 -2.18
N LEU A 259 1.56 23.02 -3.30
CA LEU A 259 0.66 21.85 -3.34
C LEU A 259 1.18 20.65 -2.55
N VAL A 260 2.51 20.45 -2.50
CA VAL A 260 3.10 19.36 -1.71
C VAL A 260 2.82 19.58 -0.22
N PHE A 261 2.98 20.82 0.25
CA PHE A 261 2.66 21.19 1.63
C PHE A 261 1.16 21.06 1.93
N VAL A 262 0.29 21.46 0.98
CA VAL A 262 -1.16 21.29 1.12
C VAL A 262 -1.51 19.80 1.27
N ALA A 263 -0.94 18.92 0.46
CA ALA A 263 -1.19 17.47 0.54
C ALA A 263 -0.76 16.90 1.90
N ILE A 264 0.42 17.27 2.39
CA ILE A 264 0.95 16.82 3.69
C ILE A 264 0.05 17.32 4.84
N ILE A 265 -0.24 18.62 4.87
CA ILE A 265 -1.04 19.23 5.93
C ILE A 265 -2.44 18.61 5.97
N TRP A 266 -3.07 18.45 4.80
CA TRP A 266 -4.39 17.85 4.71
C TRP A 266 -4.40 16.38 5.16
N SER A 267 -3.34 15.62 4.84
CA SER A 267 -3.18 14.23 5.30
C SER A 267 -2.99 14.14 6.81
N ILE A 268 -2.25 15.08 7.42
CA ILE A 268 -2.08 15.18 8.88
C ILE A 268 -3.42 15.51 9.54
N ILE A 269 -4.16 16.50 9.01
CA ILE A 269 -5.48 16.88 9.53
C ILE A 269 -6.42 15.66 9.51
N GLY A 270 -6.49 14.94 8.40
CA GLY A 270 -7.28 13.72 8.29
C GLY A 270 -6.91 12.65 9.32
N THR A 271 -5.62 12.40 9.47
CA THR A 271 -5.09 11.43 10.43
C THR A 271 -5.49 11.80 11.85
N VAL A 272 -5.31 13.06 12.25
CA VAL A 272 -5.67 13.55 13.58
C VAL A 272 -7.19 13.48 13.80
N LEU A 273 -7.99 13.92 12.83
CA LEU A 273 -9.45 13.90 12.92
C LEU A 273 -9.99 12.46 13.06
N LEU A 274 -9.49 11.53 12.24
CA LEU A 274 -9.92 10.15 12.25
C LEU A 274 -9.46 9.41 13.52
N ALA A 275 -8.23 9.66 13.98
CA ALA A 275 -7.75 9.14 15.24
C ALA A 275 -8.58 9.65 16.43
N ALA A 276 -8.87 10.95 16.47
CA ALA A 276 -9.68 11.56 17.53
C ALA A 276 -11.13 11.02 17.53
N ALA A 277 -11.76 10.90 16.37
CA ALA A 277 -13.11 10.33 16.26
C ALA A 277 -13.14 8.83 16.59
N GLY A 278 -12.10 8.09 16.22
CA GLY A 278 -12.00 6.64 16.38
C GLY A 278 -11.52 6.14 17.74
N VAL A 279 -10.99 7.00 18.61
CA VAL A 279 -10.26 6.61 19.84
C VAL A 279 -11.07 5.69 20.77
N LYS A 280 -12.40 5.82 20.81
CA LYS A 280 -13.28 5.01 21.66
C LYS A 280 -13.71 3.68 21.04
N LEU A 281 -13.60 3.52 19.71
CA LEU A 281 -14.11 2.34 18.99
C LEU A 281 -13.44 1.03 19.46
N PRO A 282 -12.09 0.93 19.62
CA PRO A 282 -11.47 -0.31 20.06
C PRO A 282 -11.97 -0.78 21.44
N GLY A 283 -12.20 0.15 22.36
CA GLY A 283 -12.74 -0.18 23.69
C GLY A 283 -14.21 -0.60 23.66
N LEU A 284 -15.00 -0.14 22.70
CA LEU A 284 -16.39 -0.58 22.50
C LEU A 284 -16.44 -1.95 21.83
N GLU A 285 -15.60 -2.19 20.82
CA GLU A 285 -15.46 -3.51 20.18
C GLU A 285 -15.07 -4.58 21.21
N PHE A 286 -14.13 -4.28 22.12
CA PHE A 286 -13.77 -5.19 23.21
C PHE A 286 -14.97 -5.51 24.13
N LYS A 287 -15.80 -4.52 24.46
CA LYS A 287 -17.02 -4.75 25.26
C LYS A 287 -18.04 -5.60 24.53
N ASN A 288 -18.22 -5.39 23.22
CA ASN A 288 -19.07 -6.22 22.38
C ASN A 288 -18.59 -7.67 22.36
N GLN A 289 -17.29 -7.90 22.17
CA GLN A 289 -16.71 -9.25 22.22
C GLN A 289 -16.95 -9.95 23.57
N ARG A 290 -16.86 -9.21 24.68
CA ARG A 290 -17.13 -9.76 26.03
C ARG A 290 -18.58 -10.25 26.18
N VAL A 291 -19.56 -9.45 25.76
CA VAL A 291 -20.99 -9.84 25.87
C VAL A 291 -21.36 -10.94 24.89
N GLU A 292 -20.78 -10.97 23.69
CA GLU A 292 -20.95 -12.09 22.75
C GLU A 292 -20.34 -13.38 23.29
N ALA A 293 -19.16 -13.31 23.89
CA ALA A 293 -18.52 -14.47 24.49
C ALA A 293 -19.37 -15.06 25.63
N ALA A 294 -19.97 -14.20 26.47
CA ALA A 294 -20.89 -14.64 27.53
C ALA A 294 -22.13 -15.33 26.96
N TYR A 295 -22.75 -14.74 25.93
CA TYR A 295 -23.89 -15.34 25.24
C TYR A 295 -23.54 -16.68 24.59
N ARG A 296 -22.41 -16.76 23.85
CA ARG A 296 -21.93 -18.00 23.23
C ARG A 296 -21.62 -19.07 24.27
N LYS A 297 -21.02 -18.70 25.40
CA LYS A 297 -20.70 -19.62 26.49
C LYS A 297 -21.96 -20.27 27.07
N GLU A 298 -23.02 -19.49 27.26
CA GLU A 298 -24.30 -20.05 27.74
C GLU A 298 -24.92 -21.03 26.74
N LEU A 299 -24.83 -20.75 25.44
CA LEU A 299 -25.29 -21.66 24.39
C LEU A 299 -24.52 -22.98 24.40
N VAL A 300 -23.18 -22.93 24.50
CA VAL A 300 -22.34 -24.13 24.58
C VAL A 300 -22.70 -24.96 25.82
N TYR A 301 -22.94 -24.33 26.96
CA TYR A 301 -23.42 -25.06 28.14
C TYR A 301 -24.78 -25.72 27.93
N GLY A 302 -25.65 -25.12 27.11
CA GLY A 302 -26.92 -25.71 26.70
C GLY A 302 -26.79 -26.92 25.77
N GLU A 303 -25.67 -27.06 25.05
CA GLU A 303 -25.39 -28.26 24.24
C GLU A 303 -25.09 -29.47 25.15
N ASP A 304 -24.32 -29.24 26.21
CA ASP A 304 -23.87 -30.30 27.13
C ASP A 304 -24.85 -30.58 28.28
N HIS A 305 -25.73 -29.63 28.63
CA HIS A 305 -26.60 -29.72 29.81
C HIS A 305 -28.03 -29.24 29.54
N GLU A 306 -29.01 -30.14 29.66
CA GLU A 306 -30.44 -29.86 29.37
C GLU A 306 -31.07 -28.75 30.23
N HIS A 307 -30.48 -28.40 31.38
CA HIS A 307 -30.98 -27.36 32.29
C HIS A 307 -30.35 -25.98 32.06
N ARG A 308 -29.40 -25.86 31.12
CA ARG A 308 -28.74 -24.61 30.74
C ARG A 308 -29.39 -23.99 29.52
N ALA A 309 -28.95 -22.79 29.13
CA ALA A 309 -29.52 -22.05 28.00
C ALA A 309 -31.04 -21.82 28.12
N ALA A 310 -31.51 -21.61 29.35
CA ALA A 310 -32.92 -21.31 29.61
C ALA A 310 -33.36 -20.08 28.79
N PRO A 311 -34.59 -20.08 28.21
CA PRO A 311 -35.03 -18.99 27.33
C PRO A 311 -34.95 -17.59 27.95
N GLN A 312 -35.09 -17.47 29.27
CA GLN A 312 -34.98 -16.19 29.96
C GLN A 312 -33.52 -15.69 30.03
N THR A 313 -32.59 -16.55 30.46
CA THR A 313 -31.16 -16.23 30.53
C THR A 313 -30.60 -15.86 29.16
N LEU A 314 -30.98 -16.59 28.11
CA LEU A 314 -30.57 -16.26 26.74
C LEU A 314 -31.12 -14.90 26.28
N LYS A 315 -32.37 -14.57 26.65
CA LYS A 315 -32.95 -13.24 26.34
C LYS A 315 -32.22 -12.12 27.05
N GLU A 316 -31.82 -12.31 28.30
CA GLU A 316 -31.06 -11.33 29.09
C GLU A 316 -29.67 -11.10 28.47
N LEU A 317 -28.91 -12.17 28.27
CA LEU A 317 -27.57 -12.11 27.64
C LEU A 317 -27.63 -11.49 26.24
N PHE A 318 -28.61 -11.87 25.42
CA PHE A 318 -28.78 -11.28 24.10
C PHE A 318 -29.23 -9.81 24.17
N SER A 319 -29.94 -9.41 25.22
CA SER A 319 -30.26 -8.00 25.46
C SER A 319 -29.00 -7.16 25.72
N ASP A 320 -28.04 -7.71 26.46
CA ASP A 320 -26.73 -7.06 26.68
C ASP A 320 -25.93 -6.94 25.38
N VAL A 321 -25.93 -8.00 24.55
CA VAL A 321 -25.37 -7.97 23.19
C VAL A 321 -25.99 -6.82 22.40
N ARG A 322 -27.33 -6.76 22.31
CA ARG A 322 -28.02 -5.67 21.59
C ARG A 322 -27.62 -4.29 22.13
N HIS A 323 -27.63 -4.09 23.44
CA HIS A 323 -27.33 -2.78 24.03
C HIS A 323 -25.92 -2.30 23.68
N ASN A 324 -24.93 -3.18 23.76
CA ASN A 324 -23.55 -2.88 23.44
C ASN A 324 -23.37 -2.61 21.93
N TYR A 325 -24.02 -3.39 21.05
CA TYR A 325 -24.04 -3.12 19.62
C TYR A 325 -24.68 -1.77 19.27
N PHE A 326 -25.82 -1.41 19.86
CA PHE A 326 -26.42 -0.09 19.63
C PHE A 326 -25.51 1.06 20.10
N ARG A 327 -24.77 0.87 21.20
CA ARG A 327 -23.77 1.84 21.65
C ARG A 327 -22.62 1.96 20.64
N LEU A 328 -22.12 0.84 20.13
CA LEU A 328 -21.09 0.80 19.10
C LEU A 328 -21.56 1.48 17.81
N TYR A 329 -22.77 1.17 17.33
CA TYR A 329 -23.35 1.78 16.13
C TYR A 329 -23.46 3.30 16.23
N LYS A 330 -23.90 3.83 17.39
CA LYS A 330 -23.93 5.28 17.61
C LYS A 330 -22.54 5.92 17.47
N HIS A 331 -21.48 5.22 17.86
CA HIS A 331 -20.13 5.73 17.71
C HIS A 331 -19.63 5.66 16.27
N TYR A 332 -19.99 4.60 15.54
CA TYR A 332 -19.74 4.52 14.10
C TYR A 332 -20.48 5.60 13.31
N VAL A 333 -21.67 6.05 13.72
CA VAL A 333 -22.40 7.13 13.01
C VAL A 333 -21.54 8.39 12.94
N TYR A 334 -21.09 8.93 14.07
CA TYR A 334 -20.30 10.16 14.03
C TYR A 334 -18.90 9.92 13.44
N PHE A 335 -18.28 8.77 13.69
CA PHE A 335 -17.00 8.40 13.07
C PHE A 335 -17.12 8.38 11.54
N ASN A 336 -18.17 7.78 11.00
CA ASN A 336 -18.41 7.70 9.56
C ASN A 336 -18.76 9.07 8.97
N ILE A 337 -19.47 9.94 9.69
CA ILE A 337 -19.69 11.33 9.25
C ILE A 337 -18.35 12.05 9.11
N VAL A 338 -17.46 11.95 10.10
CA VAL A 338 -16.11 12.54 10.03
C VAL A 338 -15.30 11.91 8.90
N ARG A 339 -15.30 10.58 8.78
CA ARG A 339 -14.56 9.85 7.76
C ARG A 339 -15.00 10.20 6.34
N TYR A 340 -16.28 10.09 6.05
CA TYR A 340 -16.81 10.38 4.72
C TYR A 340 -16.74 11.88 4.41
N GLY A 341 -17.00 12.75 5.40
CA GLY A 341 -16.83 14.19 5.26
C GLY A 341 -15.39 14.56 4.89
N TYR A 342 -14.41 14.01 5.60
CA TYR A 342 -12.99 14.21 5.30
C TYR A 342 -12.63 13.77 3.88
N LEU A 343 -12.96 12.54 3.49
CA LEU A 343 -12.64 12.01 2.16
C LEU A 343 -13.31 12.83 1.03
N GLN A 344 -14.57 13.24 1.23
CA GLN A 344 -15.30 14.01 0.24
C GLN A 344 -14.75 15.44 0.10
N VAL A 345 -14.42 16.11 1.22
CA VAL A 345 -13.79 17.44 1.18
C VAL A 345 -12.40 17.36 0.54
N GLY A 346 -11.63 16.29 0.82
CA GLY A 346 -10.30 16.06 0.26
C GLY A 346 -10.27 16.12 -1.27
N THR A 347 -11.32 15.62 -1.92
CA THR A 347 -11.47 15.67 -3.39
C THR A 347 -11.47 17.11 -3.95
N PHE A 348 -11.92 18.09 -3.16
CA PHE A 348 -11.98 19.50 -3.57
C PHE A 348 -10.75 20.32 -3.14
N ILE A 349 -9.96 19.84 -2.18
CA ILE A 349 -8.76 20.54 -1.70
C ILE A 349 -7.79 20.94 -2.83
N PRO A 350 -7.42 20.05 -3.78
CA PRO A 350 -6.53 20.47 -4.86
C PRO A 350 -7.18 21.56 -5.73
N ILE A 351 -8.48 21.47 -6.02
CA ILE A 351 -9.19 22.46 -6.83
C ILE A 351 -9.22 23.82 -6.12
N ILE A 352 -9.48 23.84 -4.81
CA ILE A 352 -9.45 25.06 -3.99
C ILE A 352 -8.05 25.67 -4.00
N ALA A 353 -7.00 24.86 -3.81
CA ALA A 353 -5.61 25.33 -3.85
C ALA A 353 -5.23 25.90 -5.22
N LEU A 354 -5.76 25.33 -6.30
CA LEU A 354 -5.52 25.75 -7.67
C LEU A 354 -6.34 26.98 -8.10
N ALA A 355 -7.40 27.35 -7.37
CA ALA A 355 -8.37 28.35 -7.81
C ALA A 355 -7.75 29.68 -8.31
N PRO A 356 -6.76 30.30 -7.65
CA PRO A 356 -6.16 31.55 -8.12
C PRO A 356 -5.45 31.37 -9.47
N SER A 357 -4.76 30.23 -9.63
CA SER A 357 -4.00 29.91 -10.85
C SER A 357 -4.92 29.50 -12.01
N ILE A 358 -6.06 28.84 -11.71
CA ILE A 358 -7.11 28.54 -12.69
C ILE A 358 -7.71 29.85 -13.23
N VAL A 359 -8.11 30.76 -12.33
CA VAL A 359 -8.71 32.06 -12.72
C VAL A 359 -7.71 32.92 -13.50
N ALA A 360 -6.42 32.82 -13.18
CA ALA A 360 -5.35 33.51 -13.91
C ALA A 360 -4.97 32.86 -15.26
N GLY A 361 -5.50 31.66 -15.57
CA GLY A 361 -5.16 30.93 -16.80
C GLY A 361 -3.68 30.49 -16.84
N ALA A 362 -3.07 30.20 -15.70
CA ALA A 362 -1.63 29.96 -15.58
C ALA A 362 -1.16 28.64 -16.23
N PHE A 363 -2.07 27.68 -16.44
CA PHE A 363 -1.78 26.37 -17.00
C PHE A 363 -2.97 25.81 -17.78
N THR A 364 -2.72 24.76 -18.56
CA THR A 364 -3.75 24.10 -19.37
C THR A 364 -4.60 23.12 -18.56
N LEU A 365 -5.75 22.72 -19.09
CA LEU A 365 -6.62 21.70 -18.49
C LEU A 365 -5.89 20.37 -18.28
N GLY A 366 -5.00 19.99 -19.19
CA GLY A 366 -4.17 18.80 -19.00
C GLY A 366 -3.26 18.89 -17.78
N VAL A 367 -2.57 20.02 -17.59
CA VAL A 367 -1.73 20.25 -16.40
C VAL A 367 -2.57 20.21 -15.12
N MET A 368 -3.77 20.80 -15.14
CA MET A 368 -4.72 20.74 -14.02
C MET A 368 -5.03 19.30 -13.61
N GLN A 369 -5.34 18.43 -14.59
CA GLN A 369 -5.70 17.05 -14.30
C GLN A 369 -4.53 16.21 -13.84
N ARG A 370 -3.32 16.48 -14.36
CA ARG A 370 -2.09 15.88 -13.82
C ARG A 370 -1.87 16.25 -12.36
N ILE A 371 -2.07 17.52 -12.01
CA ILE A 371 -1.96 17.99 -10.62
C ILE A 371 -2.97 17.30 -9.72
N ILE A 372 -4.26 17.32 -10.09
CA ILE A 372 -5.33 16.74 -9.26
C ILE A 372 -5.08 15.25 -9.02
N ASN A 373 -4.71 14.51 -10.06
CA ASN A 373 -4.40 13.10 -9.93
C ASN A 373 -3.14 12.86 -9.07
N ALA A 374 -2.04 13.58 -9.32
CA ALA A 374 -0.81 13.43 -8.54
C ALA A 374 -1.01 13.81 -7.06
N PHE A 375 -1.78 14.86 -6.78
CA PHE A 375 -2.16 15.24 -5.43
C PHE A 375 -2.92 14.11 -4.72
N GLY A 376 -3.92 13.52 -5.39
CA GLY A 376 -4.68 12.41 -4.83
C GLY A 376 -3.83 11.17 -4.52
N GLN A 377 -2.85 10.86 -5.36
CA GLN A 377 -1.89 9.76 -5.13
C GLN A 377 -1.03 10.00 -3.88
N VAL A 378 -0.52 11.23 -3.73
CA VAL A 378 0.27 11.64 -2.55
C VAL A 378 -0.57 11.62 -1.29
N GLU A 379 -1.77 12.23 -1.32
CA GLU A 379 -2.71 12.26 -0.20
C GLU A 379 -3.08 10.85 0.27
N SER A 380 -3.50 9.98 -0.66
CA SER A 380 -3.91 8.61 -0.35
C SER A 380 -2.77 7.80 0.29
N SER A 381 -1.54 8.00 -0.19
CA SER A 381 -0.36 7.32 0.33
C SER A 381 -0.03 7.74 1.77
N PHE A 382 -0.15 9.03 2.11
CA PHE A 382 0.01 9.49 3.49
C PHE A 382 -1.09 8.95 4.42
N GLN A 383 -2.28 8.68 3.90
CA GLN A 383 -3.41 8.12 4.66
C GLN A 383 -3.32 6.60 4.88
N TYR A 384 -2.28 5.92 4.38
CA TYR A 384 -2.13 4.46 4.52
C TYR A 384 -2.38 3.93 5.94
N LEU A 385 -1.76 4.56 6.95
CA LEU A 385 -1.88 4.11 8.35
C LEU A 385 -3.31 4.18 8.87
N VAL A 386 -4.03 5.22 8.48
CA VAL A 386 -5.42 5.44 8.90
C VAL A 386 -6.35 4.45 8.20
N ASN A 387 -6.14 4.25 6.90
CA ASN A 387 -6.91 3.30 6.09
C ASN A 387 -6.68 1.85 6.54
N SER A 388 -5.50 1.54 7.06
CA SER A 388 -5.11 0.21 7.51
C SER A 388 -5.35 -0.04 9.00
N TRP A 389 -5.89 0.94 9.74
CA TRP A 389 -5.97 0.89 11.20
C TRP A 389 -6.68 -0.35 11.75
N THR A 390 -7.86 -0.68 11.22
CA THR A 390 -8.65 -1.84 11.66
C THR A 390 -7.89 -3.14 11.42
N THR A 391 -7.24 -3.26 10.26
CA THR A 391 -6.43 -4.41 9.88
C THR A 391 -5.17 -4.55 10.75
N ILE A 392 -4.53 -3.44 11.11
CA ILE A 392 -3.38 -3.43 12.05
C ILE A 392 -3.84 -3.90 13.44
N VAL A 393 -4.99 -3.45 13.93
CA VAL A 393 -5.53 -3.89 15.22
C VAL A 393 -5.84 -5.39 15.21
N GLU A 394 -6.42 -5.91 14.12
CA GLU A 394 -6.64 -7.35 13.97
C GLU A 394 -5.33 -8.14 13.98
N LEU A 395 -4.31 -7.67 13.24
CA LEU A 395 -2.98 -8.27 13.25
C LEU A 395 -2.40 -8.32 14.66
N LEU A 396 -2.46 -7.22 15.42
CA LEU A 396 -1.91 -7.16 16.78
C LEU A 396 -2.59 -8.18 17.70
N SER A 397 -3.89 -8.40 17.55
CA SER A 397 -4.65 -9.42 18.29
C SER A 397 -4.16 -10.83 17.97
N ILE A 398 -4.02 -11.16 16.67
CA ILE A 398 -3.53 -12.46 16.21
C ILE A 398 -2.07 -12.68 16.63
N TYR A 399 -1.23 -11.67 16.45
CA TYR A 399 0.18 -11.70 16.84
C TYR A 399 0.35 -12.02 18.33
N LYS A 400 -0.42 -11.37 19.21
CA LYS A 400 -0.39 -11.67 20.66
C LYS A 400 -0.76 -13.13 20.94
N ARG A 401 -1.80 -13.67 20.30
CA ARG A 401 -2.21 -15.08 20.47
C ARG A 401 -1.16 -16.07 19.99
N LEU A 402 -0.59 -15.84 18.80
CA LEU A 402 0.45 -16.71 18.23
C LEU A 402 1.77 -16.58 18.99
N LYS A 403 2.13 -15.39 19.46
CA LYS A 403 3.34 -15.19 20.26
C LYS A 403 3.27 -15.92 21.60
N ALA A 404 2.14 -15.80 22.30
CA ALA A 404 1.94 -16.55 23.54
C ALA A 404 1.89 -18.07 23.30
N PHE A 405 1.38 -18.51 22.14
CA PHE A 405 1.43 -19.91 21.72
C PHE A 405 2.87 -20.40 21.47
N GLU A 406 3.74 -19.56 20.89
CA GLU A 406 5.16 -19.84 20.70
C GLU A 406 5.93 -19.88 22.03
N ASP A 407 5.68 -18.92 22.92
CA ASP A 407 6.37 -18.84 24.21
C ASP A 407 6.10 -20.08 25.07
N GLU A 408 4.86 -20.60 25.07
CA GLU A 408 4.51 -21.86 25.71
C GLU A 408 5.22 -23.06 25.05
N ALA A 409 5.27 -23.09 23.71
CA ALA A 409 5.94 -24.17 22.97
C ALA A 409 7.45 -24.24 23.25
N ASP A 410 8.08 -23.09 23.46
CA ASP A 410 9.52 -22.95 23.74
C ASP A 410 9.85 -23.11 25.23
N GLY A 411 8.85 -23.35 26.09
CA GLY A 411 9.03 -23.46 27.55
C GLY A 411 9.42 -22.13 28.22
N LEU A 412 9.23 -21.01 27.51
CA LEU A 412 9.47 -19.66 27.99
C LEU A 412 8.23 -19.17 28.76
N GLN A 413 7.95 -19.78 29.91
CA GLN A 413 6.91 -19.31 30.83
C GLN A 413 7.26 -17.89 31.31
N ASN A 414 6.64 -16.85 30.74
CA ASN A 414 6.56 -15.51 31.33
C ASN A 414 5.51 -14.57 30.72
N ILE A 415 4.55 -15.06 29.92
CA ILE A 415 3.42 -14.23 29.49
C ILE A 415 2.13 -14.99 29.83
N PRO A 416 1.29 -14.48 30.75
CA PRO A 416 -0.03 -15.04 30.94
C PRO A 416 -0.74 -15.04 29.59
N LEU A 417 -1.20 -16.21 29.16
CA LEU A 417 -1.96 -16.45 27.95
C LEU A 417 -3.32 -15.74 28.05
N ILE A 418 -3.33 -14.41 27.96
CA ILE A 418 -4.52 -13.57 28.11
C ILE A 418 -5.10 -13.72 29.53
N GLU A 419 -5.09 -12.63 30.30
CA GLU A 419 -5.96 -12.54 31.49
C GLU A 419 -7.37 -12.97 31.09
N ASN A 420 -7.82 -14.06 31.68
CA ASN A 420 -9.20 -14.48 31.68
C ASN A 420 -10.04 -13.25 32.10
N PRO A 421 -10.95 -12.70 31.26
CA PRO A 421 -11.78 -11.55 31.66
C PRO A 421 -12.83 -11.91 32.73
N ALA A 422 -12.71 -13.08 33.36
CA ALA A 422 -13.49 -13.53 34.50
C ALA A 422 -12.98 -12.98 35.84
N GLU A 423 -11.80 -12.36 35.90
CA GLU A 423 -11.26 -11.76 37.13
C GLU A 423 -10.83 -10.31 36.86
N ASN A 424 -11.82 -9.41 36.96
CA ASN A 424 -11.81 -7.97 37.31
C ASN A 424 -12.87 -7.15 36.54
#